data_AF-A0A174VA41-F1
#
_entry.id   AF-A0A174VA41-F1
#
_cell.length_a   1.000
_cell.length_b   1.000
_cell.length_c   1.000
_cell.angle_alpha   90.00
_cell.angle_beta   90.00
_cell.angle_gamma   90.00
#
_symmetry.space_group_name_H-M   'P 1'
#
loop_
_entity.id
_entity.type
_entity.pdbx_description
1 polymer ?
#
loop_
_entity_poly.entity_id
_entity_poly.type
_entity_poly.pdbx_seq_one_letter_code
_entity_poly.pdbx_strand_id
1 'polypeptide(L)'
;MKTKRIKRSVCYLVVLLIFGLILYSCLQDETDLDSQETTGKIIKGKNRELSIDVARSWYEAHQTPVVTTRSVVTHFELMTKLHWKKGYENRKGKFEVVEVPLLTRGGAVLMDSETMEKYKETERGKIRNISRMVIIKNLESGEIINFVMHIVGTYDYLMKAKHFEDNSYLYRAPDLSGSVYFYEPEGSLVNGWQYEDGKIVATISQGTEEGSRMQDTIDTRGMVLKPVCHTESVYMEHNECNGFTYQDPEYGLSFGSECRKVGTWEKVQVCIETPTYEEDSNIGGQWDPNENTSGGGGGGYQPQPIAPKAKEIFRNSSMTKENWKVIEEKLEKITKSCMGKALYNGLKESLKGKTLAIQFTKDKNSSFDLNGSGIRLTTASTSGDFFHEMLHAYQSYRETYDSMSSAKLNMEIETHYAQYLYQSSLPEYTSDSYWKKRDMQHLRWKAIANLNNLIDRKGNLQPNTKLYNLELELLNVVIPALQSNGYPESKYTLDLGRVGIVNFENIRELTRNC
;
A
#
# COMPACT_ATOMS: atom_id res chain seq x y z
N MET A 1 -21.96 48.72 64.95
CA MET A 1 -22.15 47.27 65.23
C MET A 1 -23.55 46.89 64.73
N LYS A 2 -23.83 45.98 63.77
CA LYS A 2 -23.15 44.79 63.24
C LYS A 2 -23.54 44.59 61.75
N THR A 3 -22.69 45.00 60.81
CA THR A 3 -22.73 44.65 59.38
C THR A 3 -21.93 43.36 59.11
N LYS A 4 -22.34 42.22 59.70
CA LYS A 4 -21.57 40.96 59.57
C LYS A 4 -22.35 39.70 59.19
N ARG A 5 -23.65 39.75 58.89
CA ARG A 5 -24.40 38.53 58.47
C ARG A 5 -24.57 38.36 56.96
N ILE A 6 -24.57 39.42 56.15
CA ILE A 6 -24.90 39.32 54.71
C ILE A 6 -23.73 38.74 53.88
N LYS A 7 -22.47 38.99 54.26
CA LYS A 7 -21.30 38.49 53.51
C LYS A 7 -21.15 36.96 53.52
N ARG A 8 -21.62 36.26 54.56
CA ARG A 8 -21.54 34.79 54.62
C ARG A 8 -22.53 34.12 53.66
N SER A 9 -23.78 34.57 53.63
CA SER A 9 -24.80 33.98 52.75
C SER A 9 -24.51 34.17 51.26
N VAL A 10 -23.96 35.33 50.87
CA VAL A 10 -23.54 35.58 49.48
C VAL A 10 -22.34 34.70 49.10
N CYS A 11 -21.42 34.45 50.03
CA CYS A 11 -20.29 33.56 49.77
C CYS A 11 -20.73 32.10 49.56
N TYR A 12 -21.73 31.62 50.32
CA TYR A 12 -22.29 30.28 50.12
C TYR A 12 -23.03 30.14 48.79
N LEU A 13 -23.75 31.17 48.34
CA LEU A 13 -24.43 31.18 47.03
C LEU A 13 -23.44 31.16 45.86
N VAL A 14 -22.35 31.91 45.95
CA VAL A 14 -21.29 31.90 44.93
C VAL A 14 -20.57 30.55 44.88
N VAL A 15 -20.29 29.95 46.05
CA VAL A 15 -19.70 28.60 46.11
C VAL A 15 -20.66 27.55 45.55
N LEU A 16 -21.96 27.63 45.82
CA LEU A 16 -22.98 26.76 45.24
C LEU A 16 -23.11 26.93 43.72
N LEU A 17 -22.98 28.15 43.20
CA LEU A 17 -22.97 28.42 41.75
C LEU A 17 -21.73 27.85 41.07
N ILE A 18 -20.55 27.99 41.69
CA ILE A 18 -19.30 27.41 41.19
C ILE A 18 -19.37 25.89 41.25
N PHE A 19 -19.89 25.31 42.35
CA PHE A 19 -20.08 23.87 42.47
C PHE A 19 -21.12 23.35 41.47
N GLY A 20 -22.18 24.12 41.21
CA GLY A 20 -23.17 23.82 40.16
C GLY A 20 -22.58 23.89 38.75
N LEU A 21 -21.65 24.80 38.48
CA LEU A 21 -20.92 24.88 37.20
C LEU A 21 -19.90 23.75 37.03
N ILE A 22 -19.23 23.33 38.11
CA ILE A 22 -18.33 22.17 38.12
C ILE A 22 -19.14 20.88 37.95
N LEU A 23 -20.27 20.75 38.64
CA LEU A 23 -21.19 19.62 38.45
C LEU A 23 -21.81 19.63 37.05
N TYR A 24 -22.12 20.80 36.47
CA TYR A 24 -22.60 20.90 35.09
C TYR A 24 -21.49 20.53 34.08
N SER A 25 -20.24 20.93 34.31
CA SER A 25 -19.12 20.48 33.45
C SER A 25 -18.85 18.99 33.60
N CYS A 26 -18.95 18.43 34.81
CA CYS A 26 -18.83 16.98 35.04
C CYS A 26 -20.02 16.21 34.47
N LEU A 27 -21.25 16.76 34.48
CA LEU A 27 -22.39 16.16 33.81
C LEU A 27 -22.26 16.25 32.29
N GLN A 28 -21.67 17.32 31.76
CA GLN A 28 -21.42 17.43 30.33
C GLN A 28 -20.34 16.42 29.88
N ASP A 29 -19.32 16.17 30.72
CA ASP A 29 -18.33 15.11 30.52
C ASP A 29 -18.94 13.69 30.70
N GLU A 30 -19.82 13.45 31.68
CA GLU A 30 -20.47 12.13 31.85
C GLU A 30 -21.54 11.84 30.78
N THR A 31 -22.25 12.86 30.27
CA THR A 31 -23.18 12.67 29.14
C THR A 31 -22.48 12.32 27.82
N ASP A 32 -21.17 12.56 27.71
CA ASP A 32 -20.35 12.15 26.56
C ASP A 32 -19.64 10.79 26.77
N LEU A 33 -19.64 10.27 28.00
CA LEU A 33 -18.94 9.04 28.40
C LEU A 33 -19.83 7.78 28.43
N ASP A 34 -21.15 7.90 28.44
CA ASP A 34 -22.06 6.75 28.58
C ASP A 34 -23.02 6.50 27.40
N SER A 35 -22.73 7.00 26.19
CA SER A 35 -23.43 6.54 24.98
C SER A 35 -22.85 5.21 24.45
N GLN A 36 -22.81 4.17 25.30
CA GLN A 36 -22.57 2.78 24.87
C GLN A 36 -23.77 2.16 24.13
N GLU A 37 -24.84 2.92 23.84
CA GLU A 37 -26.03 2.46 23.10
C GLU A 37 -26.40 3.36 21.89
N THR A 38 -25.44 3.66 21.00
CA THR A 38 -25.78 4.04 19.61
C THR A 38 -25.04 3.18 18.61
N THR A 39 -25.21 1.86 18.69
CA THR A 39 -24.51 0.87 17.86
C THR A 39 -24.91 0.87 16.36
N GLY A 40 -25.62 1.88 15.86
CA GLY A 40 -25.99 1.94 14.44
C GLY A 40 -26.16 3.32 13.80
N LYS A 41 -26.15 4.42 14.56
CA LYS A 41 -26.37 5.76 14.00
C LYS A 41 -25.06 6.45 13.66
N ILE A 42 -25.02 7.06 12.48
CA ILE A 42 -23.89 7.91 12.05
C ILE A 42 -23.98 9.22 12.82
N ILE A 43 -22.88 9.62 13.45
CA ILE A 43 -22.75 10.90 14.12
C ILE A 43 -21.94 11.80 13.20
N LYS A 44 -22.57 12.85 12.67
CA LYS A 44 -21.91 13.91 11.88
C LYS A 44 -21.31 14.92 12.85
N GLY A 45 -20.07 15.35 12.64
CA GLY A 45 -19.41 16.35 13.47
C GLY A 45 -18.04 15.90 13.96
N LYS A 46 -17.45 16.66 14.89
CA LYS A 46 -16.06 16.47 15.30
C LYS A 46 -15.81 15.07 15.89
N ASN A 47 -14.84 14.39 15.30
CA ASN A 47 -14.25 13.16 15.80
C ASN A 47 -13.46 13.45 17.08
N ARG A 48 -13.32 12.42 17.92
CA ARG A 48 -12.61 12.47 19.21
C ARG A 48 -11.11 12.40 19.00
N GLU A 49 -10.64 11.51 18.12
CA GLU A 49 -9.21 11.26 17.90
C GLU A 49 -8.76 11.59 16.47
N LEU A 50 -9.56 11.26 15.45
CA LEU A 50 -9.23 11.50 14.05
C LEU A 50 -9.89 12.78 13.53
N SER A 51 -9.40 13.94 13.97
CA SER A 51 -9.80 15.24 13.39
C SER A 51 -9.22 15.44 11.98
N ILE A 52 -9.75 16.42 11.22
CA ILE A 52 -9.21 16.76 9.89
C ILE A 52 -7.71 17.09 9.93
N ASP A 53 -7.25 17.82 10.96
CA ASP A 53 -5.83 18.20 11.07
C ASP A 53 -4.95 17.00 11.43
N VAL A 54 -5.45 16.07 12.24
CA VAL A 54 -4.76 14.81 12.57
C VAL A 54 -4.67 13.92 11.33
N ALA A 55 -5.79 13.75 10.62
CA ALA A 55 -5.84 12.96 9.39
C ALA A 55 -4.92 13.55 8.31
N ARG A 56 -4.85 14.88 8.21
CA ARG A 56 -3.92 15.58 7.32
C ARG A 56 -2.46 15.32 7.66
N SER A 57 -2.10 15.48 8.93
CA SER A 57 -0.73 15.26 9.39
C SER A 57 -0.30 13.81 9.18
N TRP A 58 -1.20 12.85 9.45
CA TRP A 58 -0.96 11.44 9.18
C TRP A 58 -0.79 11.19 7.68
N TYR A 59 -1.69 11.72 6.83
CA TYR A 59 -1.61 11.55 5.38
C TYR A 59 -0.29 12.10 4.82
N GLU A 60 0.07 13.34 5.16
CA GLU A 60 1.29 13.99 4.66
C GLU A 60 2.58 13.29 5.14
N ALA A 61 2.54 12.55 6.26
CA ALA A 61 3.68 11.77 6.76
C ALA A 61 3.83 10.39 6.09
N HIS A 62 2.75 9.81 5.57
CA HIS A 62 2.72 8.44 5.04
C HIS A 62 2.57 8.38 3.51
N GLN A 63 2.11 9.47 2.88
CA GLN A 63 1.71 9.49 1.47
C GLN A 63 2.33 10.67 0.71
N THR A 64 2.45 10.54 -0.60
CA THR A 64 2.81 11.66 -1.46
C THR A 64 1.63 12.64 -1.60
N PRO A 65 1.88 13.96 -1.73
CA PRO A 65 0.81 14.97 -1.71
C PRO A 65 -0.19 14.90 -2.88
N VAL A 66 0.11 14.10 -3.90
CA VAL A 66 -0.71 13.97 -5.11
C VAL A 66 -1.16 12.52 -5.24
N VAL A 67 -2.47 12.34 -5.27
CA VAL A 67 -3.15 11.06 -5.49
C VAL A 67 -3.39 10.93 -6.99
N THR A 68 -2.96 9.82 -7.58
CA THR A 68 -3.30 9.47 -8.95
C THR A 68 -4.33 8.36 -8.94
N THR A 69 -5.48 8.50 -9.58
CA THR A 69 -6.29 7.32 -9.96
C THR A 69 -5.73 6.78 -11.27
N ARG A 70 -5.35 5.50 -11.36
CA ARG A 70 -4.63 4.94 -12.51
C ARG A 70 -5.33 3.73 -13.10
N SER A 71 -5.77 3.83 -14.35
CA SER A 71 -6.25 2.65 -15.08
C SER A 71 -5.07 1.83 -15.58
N VAL A 72 -5.02 0.55 -15.21
CA VAL A 72 -3.97 -0.38 -15.70
C VAL A 72 -4.18 -0.73 -17.19
N VAL A 73 -5.41 -0.59 -17.70
CA VAL A 73 -5.75 -0.94 -19.09
C VAL A 73 -5.44 0.22 -20.03
N THR A 74 -5.81 1.45 -19.67
CA THR A 74 -5.62 2.62 -20.55
C THR A 74 -4.41 3.49 -20.19
N HIS A 75 -3.66 3.16 -19.13
CA HIS A 75 -2.56 3.98 -18.59
C HIS A 75 -3.00 5.41 -18.21
N PHE A 76 -4.30 5.61 -18.02
CA PHE A 76 -4.87 6.90 -17.66
C PHE A 76 -4.49 7.27 -16.22
N GLU A 77 -4.02 8.51 -15.97
CA GLU A 77 -3.69 9.01 -14.64
C GLU A 77 -4.55 10.25 -14.28
N LEU A 78 -5.42 10.12 -13.28
CA LEU A 78 -6.18 11.24 -12.73
C LEU A 78 -5.41 11.91 -11.60
N MET A 79 -4.71 12.99 -11.91
CA MET A 79 -4.03 13.81 -10.89
C MET A 79 -5.07 14.55 -10.04
N THR A 80 -5.14 14.22 -8.75
CA THR A 80 -6.07 14.85 -7.81
C THR A 80 -5.36 15.51 -6.64
N LYS A 81 -5.92 16.65 -6.19
CA LYS A 81 -5.47 17.37 -5.00
C LYS A 81 -6.54 17.30 -3.93
N LEU A 82 -6.14 16.99 -2.70
CA LEU A 82 -7.05 16.98 -1.55
C LEU A 82 -7.46 18.41 -1.16
N HIS A 83 -8.76 18.64 -1.02
CA HIS A 83 -9.31 19.92 -0.56
C HIS A 83 -9.67 19.87 0.93
N TRP A 84 -8.63 19.82 1.78
CA TRP A 84 -8.74 19.70 3.24
C TRP A 84 -9.75 20.66 3.89
N LYS A 85 -9.87 21.90 3.39
CA LYS A 85 -10.83 22.89 3.90
C LYS A 85 -12.31 22.51 3.74
N LYS A 86 -12.63 21.57 2.84
CA LYS A 86 -13.98 21.01 2.66
C LYS A 86 -14.06 19.57 3.20
N GLY A 87 -13.04 19.11 3.90
CA GLY A 87 -13.10 17.85 4.61
C GLY A 87 -14.16 17.90 5.70
N TYR A 88 -14.71 16.75 6.04
CA TYR A 88 -15.67 16.63 7.13
C TYR A 88 -15.47 15.30 7.86
N GLU A 89 -15.98 15.29 9.08
CA GLU A 89 -15.74 14.27 10.08
C GLU A 89 -17.07 13.54 10.36
N ASN A 90 -17.01 12.22 10.34
CA ASN A 90 -18.11 11.35 10.71
C ASN A 90 -17.60 10.21 11.55
N ARG A 91 -18.42 9.73 12.49
CA ARG A 91 -18.11 8.52 13.25
C ARG A 91 -19.32 7.59 13.30
N LYS A 92 -19.03 6.29 13.38
CA LYS A 92 -20.04 5.24 13.56
C LYS A 92 -19.39 4.05 14.26
N GLY A 93 -19.96 3.64 15.39
CA GLY A 93 -19.40 2.58 16.23
C GLY A 93 -17.95 2.90 16.63
N LYS A 94 -17.06 1.92 16.46
CA LYS A 94 -15.61 2.05 16.71
C LYS A 94 -14.80 2.77 15.63
N PHE A 95 -15.44 3.34 14.61
CA PHE A 95 -14.75 4.01 13.52
C PHE A 95 -14.96 5.51 13.51
N GLU A 96 -13.86 6.23 13.32
CA GLU A 96 -13.83 7.65 12.98
C GLU A 96 -13.32 7.81 11.55
N VAL A 97 -14.04 8.58 10.76
CA VAL A 97 -13.79 8.76 9.33
C VAL A 97 -13.65 10.24 9.03
N VAL A 98 -12.60 10.57 8.29
CA VAL A 98 -12.40 11.88 7.67
C VAL A 98 -12.51 11.69 6.17
N GLU A 99 -13.47 12.38 5.57
CA GLU A 99 -13.67 12.38 4.12
C GLU A 99 -13.26 13.71 3.53
N VAL A 100 -12.31 13.69 2.59
CA VAL A 100 -11.74 14.89 1.98
C VAL A 100 -12.05 14.92 0.49
N PRO A 101 -12.79 15.93 -0.01
CA PRO A 101 -13.06 16.06 -1.43
C PRO A 101 -11.78 16.13 -2.28
N LEU A 102 -11.79 15.44 -3.40
CA LEU A 102 -10.72 15.45 -4.39
C LEU A 102 -11.01 16.49 -5.47
N LEU A 103 -10.05 17.38 -5.71
CA LEU A 103 -10.04 18.28 -6.86
C LEU A 103 -9.35 17.59 -8.01
N THR A 104 -10.12 17.23 -9.04
CA THR A 104 -9.61 16.65 -10.28
C THR A 104 -9.09 17.74 -11.20
N ARG A 105 -7.86 17.59 -11.70
CA ARG A 105 -7.35 18.47 -12.74
C ARG A 105 -8.23 18.31 -13.99
N GLY A 106 -8.73 19.43 -14.53
CA GLY A 106 -9.56 19.42 -15.74
C GLY A 106 -11.04 19.06 -15.53
N GLY A 107 -11.52 18.92 -14.28
CA GLY A 107 -12.95 18.73 -13.99
C GLY A 107 -13.50 17.36 -14.39
N ALA A 108 -12.70 16.31 -14.21
CA ALA A 108 -13.02 14.97 -14.69
C ALA A 108 -14.29 14.38 -14.07
N VAL A 109 -15.06 13.65 -14.88
CA VAL A 109 -16.31 12.97 -14.51
C VAL A 109 -16.32 11.56 -15.08
N LEU A 110 -16.56 10.58 -14.21
CA LEU A 110 -16.82 9.18 -14.55
C LEU A 110 -18.31 9.00 -14.84
N MET A 111 -18.64 8.26 -15.89
CA MET A 111 -20.01 7.92 -16.27
C MET A 111 -20.03 6.45 -16.69
N ASP A 112 -21.11 5.74 -16.37
CA ASP A 112 -21.38 4.45 -17.00
C ASP A 112 -21.75 4.63 -18.48
N SER A 113 -21.71 3.54 -19.25
CA SER A 113 -21.97 3.56 -20.69
C SER A 113 -23.37 4.07 -21.04
N GLU A 114 -24.38 3.67 -20.27
CA GLU A 114 -25.77 4.08 -20.51
C GLU A 114 -25.94 5.58 -20.27
N THR A 115 -25.34 6.10 -19.21
CA THR A 115 -25.32 7.54 -18.93
C THR A 115 -24.65 8.32 -20.04
N MET A 116 -23.53 7.85 -20.57
CA MET A 116 -22.86 8.48 -21.71
C MET A 116 -23.77 8.52 -22.95
N GLU A 117 -24.46 7.43 -23.26
CA GLU A 117 -25.31 7.34 -24.45
C GLU A 117 -26.57 8.22 -24.34
N LYS A 118 -27.17 8.32 -23.15
CA LYS A 118 -28.41 9.09 -22.92
C LYS A 118 -28.16 10.58 -22.75
N TYR A 119 -26.99 10.96 -22.23
CA TYR A 119 -26.66 12.31 -21.84
C TYR A 119 -26.69 13.32 -22.99
N LYS A 120 -27.32 14.48 -22.77
CA LYS A 120 -27.30 15.64 -23.68
C LYS A 120 -26.46 16.76 -23.10
N GLU A 121 -25.76 17.53 -23.95
CA GLU A 121 -24.88 18.62 -23.48
C GLU A 121 -25.57 19.65 -22.57
N THR A 122 -26.87 19.88 -22.76
CA THR A 122 -27.69 20.75 -21.92
C THR A 122 -27.88 20.25 -20.49
N GLU A 123 -27.57 18.98 -20.21
CA GLU A 123 -27.75 18.32 -18.91
C GLU A 123 -26.41 18.15 -18.16
N ARG A 124 -25.28 18.69 -18.67
CA ARG A 124 -23.92 18.43 -18.15
C ARG A 124 -23.77 18.73 -16.68
N GLY A 125 -24.40 19.80 -16.21
CA GLY A 125 -24.35 20.24 -14.82
C GLY A 125 -25.02 19.25 -13.84
N LYS A 126 -25.87 18.34 -14.34
CA LYS A 126 -26.49 17.29 -13.53
C LYS A 126 -25.63 16.03 -13.44
N ILE A 127 -24.73 15.81 -14.39
CA ILE A 127 -23.83 14.65 -14.37
C ILE A 127 -22.63 14.97 -13.48
N ARG A 128 -22.68 14.42 -12.26
CA ARG A 128 -21.74 14.71 -11.18
C ARG A 128 -21.37 13.44 -10.42
N ASN A 129 -20.18 13.46 -9.85
CA ASN A 129 -19.61 12.34 -9.10
C ASN A 129 -19.17 12.81 -7.72
N ILE A 130 -19.16 11.89 -6.77
CA ILE A 130 -18.52 12.15 -5.48
C ILE A 130 -17.17 11.47 -5.51
N SER A 131 -16.11 12.27 -5.40
CA SER A 131 -14.73 11.79 -5.36
C SER A 131 -14.09 12.28 -4.07
N ARG A 132 -13.75 11.35 -3.17
CA ARG A 132 -13.23 11.68 -1.83
C ARG A 132 -12.07 10.75 -1.45
N MET A 133 -11.04 11.31 -0.83
CA MET A 133 -10.12 10.53 -0.01
C MET A 133 -10.84 10.21 1.29
N VAL A 134 -10.90 8.93 1.64
CA VAL A 134 -11.43 8.44 2.90
C VAL A 134 -10.24 8.06 3.76
N ILE A 135 -10.15 8.62 4.96
CA ILE A 135 -9.18 8.24 5.99
C ILE A 135 -10.00 7.74 7.16
N ILE A 136 -9.81 6.48 7.54
CA ILE A 136 -10.58 5.83 8.59
C ILE A 136 -9.64 5.32 9.67
N LYS A 137 -10.00 5.59 10.92
CA LYS A 137 -9.32 5.10 12.12
C LYS A 137 -10.22 4.13 12.86
N ASN A 138 -9.65 2.98 13.23
CA ASN A 138 -10.23 2.11 14.24
C ASN A 138 -9.81 2.59 15.64
N LEU A 139 -10.78 2.92 16.49
CA LEU A 139 -10.54 3.40 17.85
C LEU A 139 -10.05 2.29 18.81
N GLU A 140 -10.33 1.02 18.52
CA GLU A 140 -9.89 -0.11 19.34
C GLU A 140 -8.44 -0.51 19.05
N SER A 141 -8.08 -0.64 17.75
CA SER A 141 -6.72 -1.04 17.36
C SER A 141 -5.76 0.14 17.19
N GLY A 142 -6.28 1.36 17.02
CA GLY A 142 -5.51 2.55 16.68
C GLY A 142 -5.06 2.61 15.22
N GLU A 143 -5.40 1.60 14.40
CA GLU A 143 -5.01 1.50 13.00
C GLU A 143 -5.70 2.58 12.14
N ILE A 144 -4.95 3.16 11.20
CA ILE A 144 -5.44 4.15 10.24
C ILE A 144 -5.15 3.66 8.83
N ILE A 145 -6.16 3.64 7.97
CA ILE A 145 -6.01 3.38 6.54
C ILE A 145 -6.61 4.51 5.72
N ASN A 146 -6.23 4.56 4.44
CA ASN A 146 -6.79 5.50 3.50
C ASN A 146 -7.01 4.90 2.11
N PHE A 147 -8.03 5.39 1.42
CA PHE A 147 -8.37 4.98 0.06
C PHE A 147 -9.19 6.05 -0.65
N VAL A 148 -9.24 6.00 -1.97
CA VAL A 148 -10.06 6.89 -2.80
C VAL A 148 -11.40 6.22 -3.05
N MET A 149 -12.49 6.96 -2.81
CA MET A 149 -13.85 6.54 -3.10
C MET A 149 -14.45 7.40 -4.21
N HIS A 150 -15.01 6.75 -5.24
CA HIS A 150 -15.81 7.39 -6.27
C HIS A 150 -17.25 6.87 -6.24
N ILE A 151 -18.24 7.75 -6.15
CA ILE A 151 -19.67 7.41 -6.31
C ILE A 151 -20.15 8.00 -7.62
N VAL A 152 -20.71 7.14 -8.47
CA VAL A 152 -21.21 7.45 -9.81
C VAL A 152 -22.68 7.05 -9.84
N GLY A 153 -23.59 8.02 -10.04
CA GLY A 153 -25.02 7.71 -10.18
C GLY A 153 -25.38 7.31 -11.60
N THR A 154 -26.39 6.46 -11.77
CA THR A 154 -26.98 6.23 -13.11
C THR A 154 -27.67 7.49 -13.61
N TYR A 155 -27.83 7.62 -14.93
CA TYR A 155 -28.52 8.75 -15.55
C TYR A 155 -29.89 9.05 -14.90
N ASP A 156 -30.74 8.04 -14.79
CA ASP A 156 -32.11 8.20 -14.28
C ASP A 156 -32.14 8.64 -12.81
N TYR A 157 -31.17 8.18 -12.01
CA TYR A 157 -30.98 8.62 -10.63
C TYR A 157 -30.51 10.07 -10.58
N LEU A 158 -29.45 10.42 -11.31
CA LEU A 158 -28.88 11.77 -11.34
C LEU A 158 -29.88 12.83 -11.83
N MET A 159 -30.81 12.47 -12.71
CA MET A 159 -31.85 13.39 -13.18
C MET A 159 -32.88 13.75 -12.10
N LYS A 160 -33.06 12.90 -11.08
CA LYS A 160 -34.05 13.05 -10.01
C LYS A 160 -33.42 13.42 -8.66
N ALA A 161 -32.16 13.07 -8.45
CA ALA A 161 -31.46 13.19 -7.17
C ALA A 161 -31.27 14.65 -6.75
N LYS A 162 -31.94 15.04 -5.65
CA LYS A 162 -31.77 16.37 -5.04
C LYS A 162 -30.53 16.47 -4.16
N HIS A 163 -30.23 15.40 -3.41
CA HIS A 163 -29.19 15.37 -2.39
C HIS A 163 -28.14 14.28 -2.67
N PHE A 164 -27.61 14.24 -3.88
CA PHE A 164 -26.61 13.25 -4.26
C PHE A 164 -25.38 13.34 -3.35
N GLU A 165 -24.94 14.56 -3.03
CA GLU A 165 -23.77 14.89 -2.21
C GLU A 165 -23.79 14.35 -0.76
N ASP A 166 -24.96 13.95 -0.26
CA ASP A 166 -25.13 13.40 1.09
C ASP A 166 -24.57 11.97 1.22
N ASN A 167 -24.46 11.23 0.11
CA ASN A 167 -23.79 9.94 0.09
C ASN A 167 -22.35 10.11 0.59
N SER A 168 -21.88 9.27 1.50
CA SER A 168 -20.58 9.35 2.19
C SER A 168 -20.07 7.95 2.53
N TYR A 169 -18.82 7.72 2.92
CA TYR A 169 -18.34 6.34 3.13
C TYR A 169 -19.23 5.53 4.09
N LEU A 170 -19.74 6.18 5.14
CA LEU A 170 -20.62 5.56 6.14
C LEU A 170 -22.12 5.60 5.78
N TYR A 171 -22.53 6.27 4.70
CA TYR A 171 -23.94 6.47 4.33
C TYR A 171 -24.21 6.33 2.82
N ARG A 172 -25.28 5.60 2.48
CA ARG A 172 -25.86 5.54 1.14
C ARG A 172 -27.30 6.05 1.18
N ALA A 173 -27.69 6.82 0.19
CA ALA A 173 -29.08 7.23 0.03
C ALA A 173 -29.95 5.97 -0.22
N PRO A 174 -31.14 5.86 0.40
CA PRO A 174 -32.00 4.70 0.23
C PRO A 174 -32.49 4.47 -1.21
N ASP A 175 -32.41 5.49 -2.06
CA ASP A 175 -32.79 5.47 -3.46
C ASP A 175 -31.57 5.51 -4.40
N LEU A 176 -30.36 5.28 -3.88
CA LEU A 176 -29.15 5.31 -4.70
C LEU A 176 -29.21 4.20 -5.76
N SER A 177 -29.16 4.61 -7.02
CA SER A 177 -28.87 3.73 -8.15
C SER A 177 -27.60 4.22 -8.86
N GLY A 178 -26.62 3.34 -9.02
CA GLY A 178 -25.30 3.70 -9.50
C GLY A 178 -24.20 2.75 -9.05
N SER A 179 -22.95 3.18 -9.14
CA SER A 179 -21.78 2.39 -8.76
C SER A 179 -20.88 3.15 -7.79
N VAL A 180 -20.32 2.43 -6.83
CA VAL A 180 -19.32 2.93 -5.88
C VAL A 180 -18.02 2.18 -6.13
N TYR A 181 -16.95 2.92 -6.39
CA TYR A 181 -15.63 2.38 -6.65
C TYR A 181 -14.66 2.78 -5.55
N PHE A 182 -13.77 1.85 -5.23
CA PHE A 182 -12.72 1.99 -4.24
C PHE A 182 -11.36 1.76 -4.86
N TYR A 183 -10.49 2.76 -4.76
CA TYR A 183 -9.14 2.73 -5.32
C TYR A 183 -8.10 2.91 -4.22
N GLU A 184 -6.93 2.30 -4.41
CA GLU A 184 -5.74 2.66 -3.64
C GLU A 184 -5.40 4.15 -3.91
N PRO A 185 -4.79 4.88 -2.95
CA PRO A 185 -4.31 6.25 -3.19
C PRO A 185 -3.38 6.39 -4.40
N GLU A 186 -2.70 5.31 -4.76
CA GLU A 186 -1.79 5.21 -5.92
C GLU A 186 -2.54 4.93 -7.23
N GLY A 187 -3.81 4.53 -7.12
CA GLY A 187 -4.78 4.58 -8.22
C GLY A 187 -5.30 3.25 -8.73
N SER A 188 -4.87 2.13 -8.16
CA SER A 188 -5.36 0.81 -8.56
C SER A 188 -6.78 0.57 -8.05
N LEU A 189 -7.68 0.04 -8.89
CA LEU A 189 -9.01 -0.41 -8.43
C LEU A 189 -8.86 -1.59 -7.46
N VAL A 190 -9.35 -1.39 -6.25
CA VAL A 190 -9.39 -2.39 -5.17
C VAL A 190 -10.64 -3.24 -5.34
N ASN A 191 -11.81 -2.62 -5.24
CA ASN A 191 -13.12 -3.23 -5.42
C ASN A 191 -14.19 -2.14 -5.71
N GLY A 192 -15.42 -2.57 -5.98
CA GLY A 192 -16.56 -1.67 -6.06
C GLY A 192 -17.88 -2.43 -5.96
N TRP A 193 -18.98 -1.68 -5.97
CA TRP A 193 -20.33 -2.19 -5.78
C TRP A 193 -21.31 -1.46 -6.68
N GLN A 194 -22.21 -2.21 -7.29
CA GLN A 194 -23.34 -1.65 -8.03
C GLN A 194 -24.57 -1.62 -7.14
N TYR A 195 -25.31 -0.52 -7.21
CA TYR A 195 -26.49 -0.23 -6.41
C TYR A 195 -27.72 -0.05 -7.30
N GLU A 196 -28.84 -0.59 -6.84
CA GLU A 196 -30.18 -0.34 -7.35
C GLU A 196 -31.12 -0.10 -6.15
N ASP A 197 -31.78 1.06 -6.11
CA ASP A 197 -32.67 1.47 -5.01
C ASP A 197 -32.04 1.28 -3.62
N GLY A 198 -30.79 1.74 -3.47
CA GLY A 198 -30.02 1.69 -2.23
C GLY A 198 -29.51 0.30 -1.85
N LYS A 199 -29.74 -0.73 -2.67
CA LYS A 199 -29.29 -2.11 -2.43
C LYS A 199 -28.15 -2.49 -3.36
N ILE A 200 -27.18 -3.24 -2.84
CA ILE A 200 -26.12 -3.82 -3.66
C ILE A 200 -26.73 -4.91 -4.53
N VAL A 201 -26.46 -4.85 -5.83
CA VAL A 201 -26.89 -5.85 -6.82
C VAL A 201 -25.73 -6.58 -7.49
N ALA A 202 -24.51 -6.04 -7.44
CA ALA A 202 -23.32 -6.67 -8.00
C ALA A 202 -22.02 -6.20 -7.32
N THR A 203 -20.98 -7.03 -7.44
CA THR A 203 -19.60 -6.67 -7.10
C THR A 203 -18.84 -6.22 -8.34
N ILE A 204 -17.91 -5.28 -8.17
CA ILE A 204 -17.06 -4.74 -9.22
C ILE A 204 -15.60 -5.06 -8.88
N SER A 205 -14.88 -5.63 -9.83
CA SER A 205 -13.45 -5.88 -9.75
C SER A 205 -12.73 -5.41 -11.02
N GLN A 206 -11.41 -5.36 -10.95
CA GLN A 206 -10.60 -5.02 -12.11
C GLN A 206 -10.68 -6.14 -13.16
N GLY A 207 -11.09 -5.81 -14.39
CA GLY A 207 -11.21 -6.76 -15.50
C GLY A 207 -9.93 -6.85 -16.35
N THR A 208 -9.71 -8.01 -16.99
CA THR A 208 -8.72 -8.22 -18.06
C THR A 208 -9.36 -8.93 -19.26
N GLU A 209 -8.89 -8.68 -20.48
CA GLU A 209 -9.41 -9.35 -21.69
C GLU A 209 -9.17 -10.88 -21.69
N GLU A 210 -8.09 -11.35 -21.03
CA GLU A 210 -7.79 -12.78 -20.87
C GLU A 210 -8.69 -13.46 -19.83
N GLY A 211 -9.04 -12.75 -18.74
CA GLY A 211 -9.96 -13.26 -17.71
C GLY A 211 -11.34 -13.62 -18.27
N SER A 212 -11.87 -12.79 -19.19
CA SER A 212 -13.15 -13.06 -19.86
C SER A 212 -13.10 -14.31 -20.76
N ARG A 213 -11.97 -14.55 -21.47
CA ARG A 213 -11.79 -15.75 -22.31
C ARG A 213 -11.69 -17.05 -21.52
N MET A 214 -11.16 -17.00 -20.30
CA MET A 214 -11.07 -18.15 -19.41
C MET A 214 -12.43 -18.52 -18.79
N GLN A 215 -13.37 -17.59 -18.66
CA GLN A 215 -14.72 -17.88 -18.14
C GLN A 215 -15.64 -18.56 -19.15
N ASP A 216 -15.47 -18.28 -20.45
CA ASP A 216 -16.19 -18.98 -21.53
C ASP A 216 -15.73 -20.43 -21.74
N THR A 217 -14.56 -20.84 -21.21
CA THR A 217 -13.91 -22.12 -21.52
C THR A 217 -13.84 -23.11 -20.35
N ILE A 218 -14.31 -22.75 -19.15
CA ILE A 218 -14.33 -23.68 -18.00
C ILE A 218 -15.67 -24.40 -17.96
N ASP A 219 -15.78 -25.50 -18.70
CA ASP A 219 -16.82 -26.50 -18.51
C ASP A 219 -16.24 -27.69 -17.71
N THR A 220 -15.95 -27.44 -16.42
CA THR A 220 -15.48 -28.48 -15.50
C THR A 220 -16.69 -29.19 -14.89
N ARG A 221 -16.78 -30.50 -15.13
CA ARG A 221 -17.70 -31.43 -14.47
C ARG A 221 -17.44 -31.44 -12.95
N GLY A 222 -18.20 -30.61 -12.25
CA GLY A 222 -18.22 -30.47 -10.80
C GLY A 222 -18.97 -29.18 -10.47
N MET A 223 -20.03 -29.25 -9.65
CA MET A 223 -20.85 -28.08 -9.31
C MET A 223 -20.03 -27.09 -8.50
N VAL A 224 -19.57 -26.03 -9.16
CA VAL A 224 -18.79 -24.91 -8.62
C VAL A 224 -19.66 -23.65 -8.72
N LEU A 225 -19.67 -22.84 -7.64
CA LEU A 225 -20.24 -21.48 -7.60
C LEU A 225 -19.78 -20.68 -8.84
N LYS A 226 -20.67 -20.35 -9.78
CA LYS A 226 -20.31 -19.50 -10.93
C LYS A 226 -20.99 -18.14 -10.79
N PRO A 227 -20.28 -17.09 -10.32
CA PRO A 227 -20.76 -15.73 -10.54
C PRO A 227 -20.93 -15.51 -12.04
N VAL A 228 -22.09 -14.97 -12.44
CA VAL A 228 -22.28 -14.52 -13.82
C VAL A 228 -21.56 -13.18 -13.91
N CYS A 229 -20.36 -13.22 -14.46
CA CYS A 229 -19.53 -12.04 -14.63
C CYS A 229 -19.56 -11.59 -16.09
N HIS A 230 -19.76 -10.30 -16.30
CA HIS A 230 -19.60 -9.65 -17.60
C HIS A 230 -18.66 -8.45 -17.48
N THR A 231 -18.19 -7.97 -18.62
CA THR A 231 -17.32 -6.79 -18.67
C THR A 231 -18.17 -5.57 -18.99
N GLU A 232 -18.05 -4.52 -18.17
CA GLU A 232 -18.64 -3.21 -18.43
C GLU A 232 -17.54 -2.19 -18.75
N SER A 233 -17.89 -1.15 -19.51
CA SER A 233 -16.98 -0.04 -19.83
C SER A 233 -17.44 1.21 -19.10
N VAL A 234 -16.56 1.79 -18.28
CA VAL A 234 -16.78 3.07 -17.59
C VAL A 234 -16.08 4.15 -18.40
N TYR A 235 -16.81 5.18 -18.81
CA TYR A 235 -16.23 6.32 -19.51
C TYR A 235 -15.75 7.38 -18.52
N MET A 236 -14.61 7.99 -18.82
CA MET A 236 -14.13 9.16 -18.11
C MET A 236 -13.89 10.31 -19.06
N GLU A 237 -14.57 11.44 -18.81
CA GLU A 237 -14.36 12.71 -19.51
C GLU A 237 -13.47 13.63 -18.67
N HIS A 238 -12.47 14.29 -19.26
CA HIS A 238 -11.66 15.31 -18.61
C HIS A 238 -11.17 16.38 -19.61
N ASN A 239 -10.68 17.51 -19.10
CA ASN A 239 -10.06 18.55 -19.93
C ASN A 239 -8.53 18.46 -19.90
N GLU A 240 -7.92 18.33 -21.07
CA GLU A 240 -6.49 18.53 -21.28
C GLU A 240 -6.24 20.00 -21.64
N CYS A 241 -5.57 20.73 -20.75
CA CYS A 241 -5.30 22.16 -20.93
C CYS A 241 -3.82 22.41 -21.23
N ASN A 242 -3.55 23.04 -22.37
CA ASN A 242 -2.24 23.54 -22.75
C ASN A 242 -2.16 25.04 -22.48
N GLY A 243 -1.17 25.46 -21.69
CA GLY A 243 -0.88 26.87 -21.47
C GLY A 243 -0.18 27.46 -22.69
N PHE A 244 -0.57 28.67 -23.08
CA PHE A 244 0.10 29.44 -24.12
C PHE A 244 0.27 30.89 -23.67
N THR A 245 1.31 31.55 -24.18
CA THR A 245 1.54 32.97 -23.94
C THR A 245 1.15 33.75 -25.19
N TYR A 246 0.48 34.89 -25.01
CA TYR A 246 0.17 35.80 -26.10
C TYR A 246 0.41 37.25 -25.66
N GLN A 247 0.64 38.14 -26.62
CA GLN A 247 0.95 39.53 -26.35
C GLN A 247 -0.29 40.37 -26.60
N ASP A 248 -0.87 40.90 -25.53
CA ASP A 248 -2.05 41.75 -25.57
C ASP A 248 -1.63 43.21 -25.89
N PRO A 249 -2.23 43.88 -26.89
CA PRO A 249 -1.86 45.24 -27.26
C PRO A 249 -2.14 46.30 -26.18
N GLU A 250 -3.07 46.03 -25.25
CA GLU A 250 -3.49 46.96 -24.19
C GLU A 250 -2.80 46.64 -22.85
N TYR A 251 -2.53 45.35 -22.58
CA TYR A 251 -2.03 44.88 -21.27
C TYR A 251 -0.66 44.18 -21.31
N GLY A 252 -0.04 44.00 -22.47
CA GLY A 252 1.28 43.37 -22.60
C GLY A 252 1.25 41.83 -22.54
N LEU A 253 2.37 41.20 -22.11
CA LEU A 253 2.51 39.73 -22.10
C LEU A 253 1.46 39.09 -21.17
N SER A 254 0.55 38.31 -21.75
CA SER A 254 -0.55 37.64 -21.07
C SER A 254 -0.49 36.12 -21.26
N PHE A 255 -1.16 35.40 -20.37
CA PHE A 255 -1.17 33.94 -20.33
C PHE A 255 -2.59 33.45 -20.62
N GLY A 256 -2.72 32.59 -21.63
CA GLY A 256 -3.95 31.89 -21.97
C GLY A 256 -3.81 30.39 -21.72
N SER A 257 -4.94 29.70 -21.61
CA SER A 257 -4.98 28.25 -21.57
C SER A 257 -6.05 27.77 -22.53
N GLU A 258 -5.66 26.91 -23.48
CA GLU A 258 -6.61 26.24 -24.36
C GLU A 258 -6.85 24.84 -23.82
N CYS A 259 -8.11 24.53 -23.52
CA CYS A 259 -8.52 23.25 -22.98
C CYS A 259 -9.29 22.48 -24.03
N ARG A 260 -8.91 21.22 -24.27
CA ARG A 260 -9.66 20.28 -25.09
C ARG A 260 -10.26 19.20 -24.21
N LYS A 261 -11.53 18.87 -24.44
CA LYS A 261 -12.18 17.71 -23.82
C LYS A 261 -11.61 16.43 -24.42
N VAL A 262 -11.15 15.52 -23.57
CA VAL A 262 -10.65 14.20 -23.93
C VAL A 262 -11.37 13.18 -23.07
N GLY A 263 -11.67 12.01 -23.63
CA GLY A 263 -12.31 10.94 -22.88
C GLY A 263 -11.72 9.57 -23.17
N THR A 264 -11.75 8.72 -22.15
CA THR A 264 -11.15 7.37 -22.18
C THR A 264 -12.11 6.35 -21.55
N TRP A 265 -12.08 5.11 -22.06
CA TRP A 265 -12.89 4.01 -21.56
C TRP A 265 -12.06 3.07 -20.69
N GLU A 266 -12.51 2.79 -19.47
CA GLU A 266 -11.93 1.81 -18.57
C GLU A 266 -12.80 0.55 -18.53
N LYS A 267 -12.20 -0.64 -18.69
CA LYS A 267 -12.92 -1.92 -18.59
C LYS A 267 -12.92 -2.43 -17.16
N VAL A 268 -14.10 -2.72 -16.62
CA VAL A 268 -14.30 -3.32 -15.30
C VAL A 268 -15.06 -4.64 -15.43
N GLN A 269 -14.83 -5.57 -14.50
CA GLN A 269 -15.60 -6.81 -14.42
C GLN A 269 -16.69 -6.64 -13.36
N VAL A 270 -17.94 -6.94 -13.74
CA VAL A 270 -19.11 -6.87 -12.88
C VAL A 270 -19.65 -8.28 -12.71
N CYS A 271 -19.86 -8.70 -11.47
CA CYS A 271 -20.31 -10.05 -11.13
C CYS A 271 -21.59 -9.98 -10.30
N ILE A 272 -22.65 -10.66 -10.78
CA ILE A 272 -23.96 -10.73 -10.10
C ILE A 272 -24.04 -12.02 -9.29
N GLU A 273 -24.35 -11.90 -8.00
CA GLU A 273 -24.53 -13.03 -7.09
C GLU A 273 -26.01 -13.47 -7.07
N THR A 274 -26.29 -14.76 -7.32
CA THR A 274 -27.65 -15.33 -7.21
C THR A 274 -27.70 -16.38 -6.08
N PRO A 275 -28.72 -16.37 -5.19
CA PRO A 275 -28.66 -17.11 -3.94
C PRO A 275 -29.16 -18.56 -4.03
N THR A 276 -28.44 -19.51 -3.40
CA THR A 276 -29.00 -20.57 -2.52
C THR A 276 -27.94 -20.99 -1.47
N TYR A 277 -28.40 -21.56 -0.35
CA TYR A 277 -27.89 -21.37 1.03
C TYR A 277 -26.72 -22.27 1.51
N GLU A 278 -25.90 -21.66 2.40
CA GLU A 278 -25.11 -22.16 3.57
C GLU A 278 -23.90 -23.10 3.33
N GLU A 279 -22.79 -23.08 4.09
CA GLU A 279 -22.41 -22.46 5.37
C GLU A 279 -20.85 -22.30 5.44
N ASP A 280 -20.40 -21.44 6.36
CA ASP A 280 -19.06 -20.81 6.49
C ASP A 280 -17.80 -21.70 6.62
N SER A 281 -16.65 -21.07 6.36
CA SER A 281 -15.37 -21.48 6.94
C SER A 281 -14.50 -20.28 7.33
N ASN A 282 -14.32 -20.16 8.66
CA ASN A 282 -13.49 -19.20 9.38
C ASN A 282 -12.04 -19.09 8.87
N ILE A 283 -11.61 -17.87 8.54
CA ILE A 283 -10.20 -17.47 8.48
C ILE A 283 -9.97 -16.43 9.59
N GLY A 284 -8.92 -16.63 10.38
CA GLY A 284 -8.60 -15.85 11.58
C GLY A 284 -8.52 -14.35 11.34
N GLY A 285 -9.09 -13.60 12.29
CA GLY A 285 -9.48 -12.20 12.18
C GLY A 285 -8.36 -11.22 11.83
N GLN A 286 -8.41 -10.74 10.59
CA GLN A 286 -7.83 -9.48 10.15
C GLN A 286 -8.90 -8.39 10.32
N TRP A 287 -8.52 -7.20 10.78
CA TRP A 287 -9.45 -6.09 10.95
C TRP A 287 -10.08 -5.69 9.61
N ASP A 288 -11.41 -5.64 9.55
CA ASP A 288 -12.17 -5.22 8.36
C ASP A 288 -12.76 -3.80 8.55
N PRO A 289 -12.40 -2.84 7.67
CA PRO A 289 -12.96 -1.48 7.73
C PRO A 289 -14.48 -1.43 7.48
N ASN A 290 -15.11 -2.53 7.07
CA ASN A 290 -16.55 -2.63 6.81
C ASN A 290 -17.40 -3.03 8.01
N GLU A 291 -16.81 -3.39 9.16
CA GLU A 291 -17.55 -3.94 10.31
C GLU A 291 -18.69 -3.05 10.84
N ASN A 292 -18.70 -1.73 10.55
CA ASN A 292 -19.79 -0.83 10.96
C ASN A 292 -20.65 -0.30 9.81
N THR A 293 -20.55 -0.78 8.57
CA THR A 293 -21.41 -0.29 7.46
C THR A 293 -22.81 -0.93 7.47
N SER A 294 -23.16 -1.71 8.50
CA SER A 294 -24.39 -2.51 8.65
C SER A 294 -25.67 -1.68 8.89
N GLY A 295 -26.15 -1.00 7.84
CA GLY A 295 -27.44 -0.33 7.83
C GLY A 295 -27.92 -0.14 6.40
N GLY A 296 -28.41 -1.23 5.78
CA GLY A 296 -28.98 -1.24 4.42
C GLY A 296 -27.95 -1.11 3.30
N GLY A 297 -27.62 -2.22 2.63
CA GLY A 297 -26.84 -2.21 1.38
C GLY A 297 -25.37 -1.76 1.49
N GLY A 298 -24.69 -2.01 2.61
CA GLY A 298 -23.36 -1.42 2.90
C GLY A 298 -22.18 -2.03 2.14
N GLY A 299 -22.02 -1.69 0.86
CA GLY A 299 -20.86 -2.08 0.06
C GLY A 299 -19.67 -1.17 0.37
N GLY A 300 -18.67 -1.71 1.07
CA GLY A 300 -17.52 -0.95 1.56
C GLY A 300 -16.17 -1.33 0.94
N TYR A 301 -15.10 -0.71 1.43
CA TYR A 301 -13.73 -0.91 0.96
C TYR A 301 -13.26 -2.32 1.33
N GLN A 302 -12.99 -3.17 0.34
CA GLN A 302 -12.54 -4.54 0.56
C GLN A 302 -11.19 -4.75 -0.12
N PRO A 303 -10.07 -4.49 0.60
CA PRO A 303 -8.77 -4.78 0.08
C PRO A 303 -8.63 -6.29 -0.09
N GLN A 304 -8.66 -6.77 -1.32
CA GLN A 304 -8.17 -8.11 -1.64
C GLN A 304 -6.69 -8.14 -1.24
N PRO A 305 -6.23 -9.05 -0.36
CA PRO A 305 -4.84 -9.10 0.05
C PRO A 305 -3.99 -9.62 -1.11
N ILE A 306 -3.60 -8.72 -2.01
CA ILE A 306 -2.65 -9.01 -3.08
C ILE A 306 -1.25 -8.78 -2.50
N ALA A 307 -0.50 -9.87 -2.39
CA ALA A 307 0.88 -9.88 -1.91
C ALA A 307 1.06 -9.25 -0.51
N PRO A 308 0.39 -9.79 0.52
CA PRO A 308 0.38 -9.19 1.86
C PRO A 308 1.78 -9.09 2.48
N LYS A 309 2.66 -10.08 2.29
CA LYS A 309 4.04 -10.00 2.80
C LYS A 309 4.87 -8.97 2.03
N ALA A 310 4.70 -8.91 0.71
CA ALA A 310 5.43 -7.97 -0.11
C ALA A 310 5.04 -6.52 0.21
N LYS A 311 3.74 -6.23 0.27
CA LYS A 311 3.22 -4.88 0.56
C LYS A 311 3.48 -4.43 1.99
N GLU A 312 3.73 -5.36 2.92
CA GLU A 312 4.08 -5.02 4.30
C GLU A 312 5.45 -4.32 4.40
N ILE A 313 6.43 -4.66 3.55
CA ILE A 313 7.78 -4.10 3.62
C ILE A 313 8.23 -3.35 2.35
N PHE A 314 7.50 -3.47 1.24
CA PHE A 314 7.83 -2.82 -0.01
C PHE A 314 6.74 -1.89 -0.53
N ARG A 315 7.13 -0.87 -1.29
CA ARG A 315 6.25 0.04 -2.01
C ARG A 315 6.65 0.19 -3.47
N ASN A 316 5.63 0.24 -4.33
CA ASN A 316 5.73 0.68 -5.71
C ASN A 316 4.34 1.06 -6.20
N SER A 317 4.16 2.34 -6.53
CA SER A 317 2.88 2.91 -6.97
C SER A 317 2.45 2.48 -8.38
N SER A 318 3.36 1.95 -9.18
CA SER A 318 3.15 1.59 -10.58
C SER A 318 3.27 0.09 -10.85
N MET A 319 3.32 -0.72 -9.78
CA MET A 319 3.52 -2.17 -9.88
C MET A 319 2.21 -2.89 -10.17
N THR A 320 2.21 -3.76 -11.17
CA THR A 320 1.03 -4.57 -11.54
C THR A 320 0.73 -5.64 -10.49
N LYS A 321 -0.51 -6.13 -10.47
CA LYS A 321 -0.94 -7.21 -9.57
C LYS A 321 -0.13 -8.49 -9.78
N GLU A 322 0.20 -8.81 -11.02
CA GLU A 322 1.00 -9.97 -11.41
C GLU A 322 2.43 -9.84 -10.88
N ASN A 323 3.04 -8.67 -11.01
CA ASN A 323 4.38 -8.41 -10.52
C ASN A 323 4.44 -8.45 -8.98
N TRP A 324 3.40 -7.96 -8.30
CA TRP A 324 3.27 -8.12 -6.86
C TRP A 324 3.19 -9.60 -6.44
N LYS A 325 2.42 -10.43 -7.15
CA LYS A 325 2.38 -11.89 -6.92
C LYS A 325 3.75 -12.54 -7.11
N VAL A 326 4.51 -12.14 -8.13
CA VAL A 326 5.88 -12.64 -8.35
C VAL A 326 6.80 -12.32 -7.16
N ILE A 327 6.68 -11.13 -6.56
CA ILE A 327 7.44 -10.76 -5.35
C ILE A 327 6.98 -11.59 -4.16
N GLU A 328 5.67 -11.74 -3.95
CA GLU A 328 5.09 -12.56 -2.89
C GLU A 328 5.59 -14.00 -2.94
N GLU A 329 5.50 -14.65 -4.09
CA GLU A 329 5.95 -16.04 -4.30
C GLU A 329 7.44 -16.21 -3.97
N LYS A 330 8.29 -15.23 -4.34
CA LYS A 330 9.70 -15.26 -3.98
C LYS A 330 9.89 -15.09 -2.47
N LEU A 331 9.14 -14.18 -1.82
CA LEU A 331 9.18 -14.01 -0.37
C LEU A 331 8.70 -15.25 0.37
N GLU A 332 7.63 -15.90 -0.08
CA GLU A 332 7.16 -17.17 0.47
C GLU A 332 8.24 -18.24 0.40
N LYS A 333 8.98 -18.31 -0.72
CA LYS A 333 10.10 -19.23 -0.86
C LYS A 333 11.27 -18.88 0.06
N ILE A 334 11.66 -17.60 0.12
CA ILE A 334 12.75 -17.11 0.98
C ILE A 334 12.44 -17.40 2.45
N THR A 335 11.22 -17.08 2.89
CA THR A 335 10.77 -17.19 4.29
C THR A 335 10.52 -18.63 4.76
N LYS A 336 10.61 -19.64 3.86
CA LYS A 336 10.68 -21.05 4.26
C LYS A 336 12.02 -21.42 4.90
N SER A 337 13.10 -20.71 4.55
CA SER A 337 14.41 -20.90 5.18
C SER A 337 14.51 -20.11 6.48
N CYS A 338 15.22 -20.65 7.49
CA CYS A 338 15.36 -19.98 8.78
C CYS A 338 16.03 -18.59 8.63
N MET A 339 17.15 -18.51 7.90
CA MET A 339 17.85 -17.25 7.62
C MET A 339 17.00 -16.27 6.81
N GLY A 340 16.27 -16.75 5.79
CA GLY A 340 15.40 -15.90 4.97
C GLY A 340 14.21 -15.35 5.75
N LYS A 341 13.63 -16.13 6.67
CA LYS A 341 12.60 -15.65 7.59
C LYS A 341 13.15 -14.58 8.54
N ALA A 342 14.34 -14.81 9.09
CA ALA A 342 15.01 -13.83 9.95
C ALA A 342 15.33 -12.53 9.18
N LEU A 343 15.77 -12.63 7.92
CA LEU A 343 16.06 -11.48 7.06
C LEU A 343 14.80 -10.64 6.80
N TYR A 344 13.69 -11.28 6.43
CA TYR A 344 12.41 -10.61 6.24
C TYR A 344 11.96 -9.87 7.51
N ASN A 345 11.99 -10.55 8.66
CA ASN A 345 11.60 -9.96 9.93
C ASN A 345 12.54 -8.81 10.35
N GLY A 346 13.84 -8.98 10.19
CA GLY A 346 14.83 -7.95 10.51
C GLY A 346 14.66 -6.69 9.66
N LEU A 347 14.31 -6.84 8.38
CA LEU A 347 13.94 -5.71 7.52
C LEU A 347 12.65 -5.03 8.00
N LYS A 348 11.61 -5.82 8.29
CA LYS A 348 10.33 -5.31 8.81
C LYS A 348 10.52 -4.49 10.08
N GLU A 349 11.31 -5.00 11.03
CA GLU A 349 11.65 -4.30 12.27
C GLU A 349 12.44 -3.02 12.02
N SER A 350 13.42 -3.06 11.10
CA SER A 350 14.24 -1.89 10.73
C SER A 350 13.41 -0.78 10.09
N LEU A 351 12.40 -1.16 9.31
CA LEU A 351 11.50 -0.25 8.62
C LEU A 351 10.47 0.43 9.54
N LYS A 352 10.15 -0.17 10.70
CA LYS A 352 9.22 0.39 11.71
C LYS A 352 7.87 0.84 11.11
N GLY A 353 7.29 0.00 10.26
CA GLY A 353 6.03 0.28 9.56
C GLY A 353 6.16 1.14 8.29
N LYS A 354 7.37 1.55 7.91
CA LYS A 354 7.65 2.15 6.60
C LYS A 354 7.88 1.07 5.55
N THR A 355 7.98 1.48 4.29
CA THR A 355 8.19 0.57 3.15
C THR A 355 9.39 0.99 2.30
N LEU A 356 10.13 0.00 1.80
CA LEU A 356 11.26 0.15 0.89
C LEU A 356 10.78 0.18 -0.57
N ALA A 357 11.34 1.05 -1.41
CA ALA A 357 11.02 1.04 -2.83
C ALA A 357 11.46 -0.29 -3.48
N ILE A 358 10.61 -0.88 -4.31
CA ILE A 358 10.96 -2.04 -5.14
C ILE A 358 10.50 -1.83 -6.57
N GLN A 359 11.26 -2.21 -7.59
CA GLN A 359 10.79 -2.10 -8.98
C GLN A 359 11.36 -3.20 -9.86
N PHE A 360 10.63 -3.55 -10.92
CA PHE A 360 11.19 -4.35 -11.99
C PHE A 360 11.96 -3.47 -12.98
N THR A 361 13.15 -3.90 -13.38
CA THR A 361 13.99 -3.23 -14.38
C THR A 361 14.16 -4.10 -15.62
N LYS A 362 14.36 -3.44 -16.76
CA LYS A 362 14.80 -4.05 -18.03
C LYS A 362 16.32 -4.22 -18.10
N ASP A 363 17.04 -3.73 -17.10
CA ASP A 363 18.48 -3.93 -16.99
C ASP A 363 18.83 -5.41 -16.88
N LYS A 364 20.08 -5.74 -17.20
CA LYS A 364 20.54 -7.14 -17.20
C LYS A 364 20.61 -7.74 -15.79
N ASN A 365 20.79 -6.92 -14.76
CA ASN A 365 21.06 -7.37 -13.40
C ASN A 365 20.10 -6.74 -12.39
N SER A 366 19.76 -7.50 -11.35
CA SER A 366 19.17 -6.97 -10.13
C SER A 366 20.19 -6.11 -9.37
N SER A 367 19.72 -5.16 -8.57
CA SER A 367 20.58 -4.32 -7.75
C SER A 367 19.82 -3.66 -6.61
N PHE A 368 20.53 -3.39 -5.52
CA PHE A 368 20.13 -2.49 -4.46
C PHE A 368 20.87 -1.15 -4.60
N ASP A 369 20.12 -0.04 -4.51
CA ASP A 369 20.71 1.30 -4.55
C ASP A 369 20.86 1.88 -3.14
N LEU A 370 22.13 1.98 -2.71
CA LEU A 370 22.55 2.60 -1.45
C LEU A 370 22.13 4.08 -1.33
N ASN A 371 21.90 4.77 -2.45
CA ASN A 371 21.49 6.18 -2.46
C ASN A 371 19.97 6.38 -2.35
N GLY A 372 19.20 5.31 -2.10
CA GLY A 372 17.78 5.41 -1.71
C GLY A 372 16.76 5.00 -2.77
N SER A 373 17.16 4.50 -3.95
CA SER A 373 16.19 3.97 -4.94
C SER A 373 15.59 2.60 -4.57
N GLY A 374 16.07 1.97 -3.50
CA GLY A 374 15.59 0.67 -3.04
C GLY A 374 16.05 -0.50 -3.92
N ILE A 375 15.23 -1.54 -4.03
CA ILE A 375 15.56 -2.79 -4.74
C ILE A 375 15.06 -2.72 -6.19
N ARG A 376 15.92 -3.11 -7.13
CA ARG A 376 15.58 -3.30 -8.55
C ARG A 376 15.78 -4.76 -8.91
N LEU A 377 14.73 -5.41 -9.41
CA LEU A 377 14.76 -6.81 -9.83
C LEU A 377 14.59 -6.91 -11.34
N THR A 378 15.28 -7.85 -11.98
CA THR A 378 14.89 -8.25 -13.34
C THR A 378 13.71 -9.21 -13.28
N THR A 379 12.92 -9.29 -14.36
CA THR A 379 11.81 -10.26 -14.43
C THR A 379 12.29 -11.71 -14.38
N ALA A 380 13.52 -11.97 -14.81
CA ALA A 380 14.17 -13.29 -14.75
C ALA A 380 14.87 -13.58 -13.40
N SER A 381 14.90 -12.62 -12.47
CA SER A 381 15.57 -12.77 -11.18
C SER A 381 15.02 -13.95 -10.39
N THR A 382 15.91 -14.70 -9.75
CA THR A 382 15.54 -15.84 -8.92
C THR A 382 15.26 -15.41 -7.48
N SER A 383 14.73 -16.32 -6.65
CA SER A 383 14.62 -16.04 -5.21
C SER A 383 15.98 -15.81 -4.55
N GLY A 384 17.06 -16.40 -5.10
CA GLY A 384 18.42 -16.18 -4.60
C GLY A 384 18.92 -14.77 -4.92
N ASP A 385 18.63 -14.26 -6.12
CA ASP A 385 18.98 -12.89 -6.49
C ASP A 385 18.17 -11.88 -5.67
N PHE A 386 16.88 -12.16 -5.41
CA PHE A 386 16.10 -11.29 -4.54
C PHE A 386 16.59 -11.32 -3.08
N PHE A 387 16.93 -12.49 -2.55
CA PHE A 387 17.55 -12.62 -1.23
C PHE A 387 18.84 -11.79 -1.12
N HIS A 388 19.67 -11.81 -2.16
CA HIS A 388 20.90 -11.01 -2.25
C HIS A 388 20.60 -9.52 -2.07
N GLU A 389 19.68 -8.96 -2.85
CA GLU A 389 19.33 -7.54 -2.74
C GLU A 389 18.65 -7.18 -1.41
N MET A 390 17.84 -8.09 -0.85
CA MET A 390 17.23 -7.90 0.48
C MET A 390 18.29 -7.82 1.58
N LEU A 391 19.37 -8.61 1.48
CA LEU A 391 20.45 -8.56 2.46
C LEU A 391 21.25 -7.27 2.36
N HIS A 392 21.47 -6.72 1.17
CA HIS A 392 22.03 -5.37 1.02
C HIS A 392 21.14 -4.29 1.62
N ALA A 393 19.82 -4.38 1.42
CA ALA A 393 18.88 -3.50 2.10
C ALA A 393 19.00 -3.63 3.63
N TYR A 394 19.10 -4.85 4.16
CA TYR A 394 19.23 -5.09 5.59
C TYR A 394 20.53 -4.51 6.17
N GLN A 395 21.66 -4.72 5.49
CA GLN A 395 22.95 -4.11 5.84
C GLN A 395 22.83 -2.57 5.90
N SER A 396 22.07 -1.95 4.97
CA SER A 396 21.90 -0.49 4.92
C SER A 396 21.17 0.13 6.10
N TYR A 397 20.35 -0.64 6.81
CA TYR A 397 19.66 -0.17 8.02
C TYR A 397 20.50 -0.36 9.29
N ARG A 398 21.60 -1.12 9.21
CA ARG A 398 22.46 -1.43 10.37
C ARG A 398 23.78 -0.66 10.36
N GLU A 399 24.17 -0.11 9.23
CA GLU A 399 25.42 0.60 9.06
C GLU A 399 25.21 2.02 8.52
N THR A 400 26.15 2.90 8.86
CA THR A 400 26.21 4.24 8.26
C THR A 400 26.64 4.16 6.79
N TYR A 401 26.18 5.11 5.98
CA TYR A 401 26.58 5.24 4.58
C TYR A 401 28.11 5.23 4.36
N ASP A 402 28.87 5.90 5.22
CA ASP A 402 30.34 5.98 5.12
C ASP A 402 30.99 4.62 5.35
N SER A 403 30.58 3.88 6.39
CA SER A 403 31.02 2.50 6.66
C SER A 403 30.79 1.62 5.43
N MET A 404 29.57 1.59 4.91
CA MET A 404 29.21 0.79 3.73
C MET A 404 29.99 1.20 2.48
N SER A 405 30.17 2.51 2.26
CA SER A 405 30.88 3.02 1.09
C SER A 405 32.38 2.73 1.14
N SER A 406 32.95 2.55 2.32
CA SER A 406 34.36 2.14 2.50
C SER A 406 34.59 0.62 2.42
N ALA A 407 33.53 -0.17 2.57
CA ALA A 407 33.59 -1.63 2.69
C ALA A 407 32.71 -2.36 1.66
N LYS A 408 32.52 -1.81 0.45
CA LYS A 408 31.60 -2.36 -0.56
C LYS A 408 31.93 -3.80 -0.95
N LEU A 409 33.22 -4.12 -1.13
CA LEU A 409 33.63 -5.48 -1.48
C LEU A 409 33.43 -6.46 -0.31
N ASN A 410 33.67 -6.01 0.92
CA ASN A 410 33.40 -6.79 2.14
C ASN A 410 31.92 -7.19 2.21
N MET A 411 31.02 -6.24 1.95
CA MET A 411 29.57 -6.48 1.93
C MET A 411 29.17 -7.48 0.86
N GLU A 412 29.69 -7.35 -0.36
CA GLU A 412 29.45 -8.30 -1.46
C GLU A 412 29.90 -9.71 -1.09
N ILE A 413 31.07 -9.87 -0.44
CA ILE A 413 31.55 -11.17 0.00
C ILE A 413 30.55 -11.83 0.97
N GLU A 414 30.07 -11.08 1.96
CA GLU A 414 29.05 -11.59 2.89
C GLU A 414 27.77 -11.95 2.17
N THR A 415 27.27 -11.06 1.30
CA THR A 415 26.01 -11.24 0.60
C THR A 415 26.05 -12.40 -0.38
N HIS A 416 27.14 -12.59 -1.13
CA HIS A 416 27.34 -13.76 -2.00
C HIS A 416 27.40 -15.05 -1.19
N TYR A 417 28.07 -15.05 -0.04
CA TYR A 417 28.15 -16.23 0.80
C TYR A 417 26.77 -16.58 1.40
N ALA A 418 26.01 -15.59 1.88
CA ALA A 418 24.65 -15.79 2.34
C ALA A 418 23.72 -16.27 1.22
N GLN A 419 23.84 -15.72 0.01
CA GLN A 419 23.10 -16.17 -1.18
C GLN A 419 23.44 -17.62 -1.51
N TYR A 420 24.71 -18.02 -1.44
CA TYR A 420 25.12 -19.41 -1.61
C TYR A 420 24.52 -20.32 -0.52
N LEU A 421 24.56 -19.92 0.75
CA LEU A 421 23.99 -20.69 1.87
C LEU A 421 22.47 -20.89 1.72
N TYR A 422 21.75 -19.84 1.31
CA TYR A 422 20.33 -19.90 0.99
C TYR A 422 20.08 -20.82 -0.22
N GLN A 423 20.73 -20.55 -1.36
CA GLN A 423 20.51 -21.29 -2.59
C GLN A 423 20.85 -22.79 -2.45
N SER A 424 21.91 -23.12 -1.72
CA SER A 424 22.33 -24.50 -1.44
C SER A 424 21.46 -25.22 -0.42
N SER A 425 20.57 -24.51 0.28
CA SER A 425 19.57 -25.11 1.18
C SER A 425 18.28 -25.52 0.47
N LEU A 426 18.08 -25.06 -0.78
CA LEU A 426 16.84 -25.28 -1.51
C LEU A 426 16.79 -26.71 -2.09
N PRO A 427 15.61 -27.35 -2.15
CA PRO A 427 15.46 -28.73 -2.65
C PRO A 427 15.97 -28.93 -4.09
N GLU A 428 15.89 -27.90 -4.93
CA GLU A 428 16.37 -27.94 -6.31
C GLU A 428 17.90 -27.84 -6.46
N TYR A 429 18.64 -27.63 -5.38
CA TYR A 429 20.11 -27.65 -5.38
C TYR A 429 20.61 -29.10 -5.38
N THR A 430 20.51 -29.75 -6.54
CA THR A 430 20.97 -31.12 -6.77
C THR A 430 22.34 -31.15 -7.45
N SER A 431 22.96 -32.34 -7.54
CA SER A 431 24.26 -32.55 -8.22
C SER A 431 24.29 -32.00 -9.65
N ASP A 432 23.17 -32.10 -10.36
CA ASP A 432 23.06 -31.72 -11.77
C ASP A 432 22.48 -30.32 -11.98
N SER A 433 22.10 -29.64 -10.90
CA SER A 433 21.51 -28.31 -10.95
C SER A 433 22.47 -27.27 -11.54
N TYR A 434 21.90 -26.26 -12.20
CA TYR A 434 22.66 -25.11 -12.71
C TYR A 434 23.50 -24.45 -11.59
N TRP A 435 22.91 -24.30 -10.40
CA TRP A 435 23.55 -23.68 -9.25
C TRP A 435 24.78 -24.45 -8.80
N LYS A 436 24.68 -25.77 -8.64
CA LYS A 436 25.82 -26.60 -8.26
C LYS A 436 26.96 -26.53 -9.28
N LYS A 437 26.64 -26.58 -10.57
CA LYS A 437 27.62 -26.46 -11.66
C LYS A 437 28.31 -25.09 -11.64
N ARG A 438 27.54 -24.01 -11.49
CA ARG A 438 28.05 -22.64 -11.35
C ARG A 438 29.02 -22.52 -10.17
N ASP A 439 28.64 -23.04 -9.01
CA ASP A 439 29.44 -22.99 -7.79
C ASP A 439 30.72 -23.87 -7.87
N MET A 440 30.82 -24.78 -8.85
CA MET A 440 32.02 -25.59 -9.07
C MET A 440 32.95 -25.04 -10.16
N GLN A 441 32.40 -24.31 -11.14
CA GLN A 441 33.11 -23.92 -12.36
C GLN A 441 33.39 -22.42 -12.45
N HIS A 442 32.47 -21.56 -12.00
CA HIS A 442 32.63 -20.12 -12.09
C HIS A 442 33.56 -19.62 -10.97
N LEU A 443 34.66 -18.95 -11.32
CA LEU A 443 35.72 -18.54 -10.38
C LEU A 443 35.19 -17.87 -9.11
N ARG A 444 34.37 -16.82 -9.27
CA ARG A 444 33.71 -16.12 -8.15
C ARG A 444 32.90 -17.05 -7.24
N TRP A 445 31.98 -17.81 -7.82
CA TRP A 445 31.07 -18.66 -7.05
C TRP A 445 31.77 -19.87 -6.41
N LYS A 446 32.81 -20.39 -7.06
CA LYS A 446 33.68 -21.42 -6.49
C LYS A 446 34.43 -20.92 -5.27
N ALA A 447 35.03 -19.72 -5.35
CA ALA A 447 35.71 -19.11 -4.22
C ALA A 447 34.74 -18.88 -3.03
N ILE A 448 33.54 -18.35 -3.31
CA ILE A 448 32.50 -18.15 -2.30
C ILE A 448 32.03 -19.48 -1.69
N ALA A 449 31.75 -20.50 -2.51
CA ALA A 449 31.29 -21.80 -2.00
C ALA A 449 32.36 -22.50 -1.14
N ASN A 450 33.64 -22.33 -1.48
CA ASN A 450 34.76 -22.90 -0.72
C ASN A 450 34.92 -22.30 0.68
N LEU A 451 34.34 -21.13 0.97
CA LEU A 451 34.30 -20.59 2.32
C LEU A 451 33.63 -21.54 3.33
N ASN A 452 32.75 -22.45 2.89
CA ASN A 452 32.15 -23.48 3.75
C ASN A 452 33.17 -24.42 4.43
N ASN A 453 34.39 -24.49 3.89
CA ASN A 453 35.47 -25.28 4.52
C ASN A 453 36.06 -24.58 5.75
N LEU A 454 35.88 -23.26 5.86
CA LEU A 454 36.47 -22.41 6.90
C LEU A 454 35.42 -21.81 7.83
N ILE A 455 34.21 -21.56 7.33
CA ILE A 455 33.08 -20.96 8.02
C ILE A 455 31.89 -21.92 7.96
N ASP A 456 31.14 -22.03 9.05
CA ASP A 456 29.91 -22.81 9.12
C ASP A 456 28.70 -22.06 8.52
N ARG A 457 27.56 -22.76 8.45
CA ARG A 457 26.32 -22.19 7.90
C ARG A 457 25.72 -21.04 8.73
N LYS A 458 26.28 -20.77 9.92
CA LYS A 458 25.88 -19.68 10.82
C LYS A 458 26.86 -18.52 10.78
N GLY A 459 27.88 -18.55 9.93
CA GLY A 459 28.87 -17.48 9.83
C GLY A 459 29.94 -17.53 10.91
N ASN A 460 30.12 -18.65 11.62
CA ASN A 460 31.19 -18.85 12.60
C ASN A 460 32.35 -19.66 11.99
N LEU A 461 33.55 -19.54 12.54
CA LEU A 461 34.66 -20.40 12.13
C LEU A 461 34.34 -21.88 12.41
N GLN A 462 34.66 -22.74 11.45
CA GLN A 462 34.58 -24.19 11.61
C GLN A 462 35.48 -24.67 12.77
N PRO A 463 35.11 -25.77 13.47
CA PRO A 463 35.95 -26.34 14.51
C PRO A 463 37.37 -26.63 13.99
N ASN A 464 38.39 -26.23 14.76
CA ASN A 464 39.82 -26.36 14.44
C ASN A 464 40.35 -25.48 13.30
N THR A 465 39.54 -24.57 12.73
CA THR A 465 40.03 -23.55 11.79
C THR A 465 40.57 -22.33 12.52
N LYS A 466 41.78 -21.89 12.17
CA LYS A 466 42.36 -20.65 12.70
C LYS A 466 41.86 -19.45 11.90
N LEU A 467 41.62 -18.32 12.57
CA LEU A 467 41.19 -17.07 11.93
C LEU A 467 42.10 -16.65 10.76
N TYR A 468 43.42 -16.77 10.93
CA TYR A 468 44.39 -16.46 9.88
C TYR A 468 44.20 -17.28 8.59
N ASN A 469 43.68 -18.52 8.68
CA ASN A 469 43.39 -19.30 7.47
C ASN A 469 42.24 -18.69 6.67
N LEU A 470 41.22 -18.15 7.36
CA LEU A 470 40.13 -17.42 6.72
C LEU A 470 40.63 -16.11 6.10
N GLU A 471 41.44 -15.35 6.83
CA GLU A 471 42.03 -14.10 6.31
C GLU A 471 42.85 -14.34 5.05
N LEU A 472 43.68 -15.39 5.04
CA LEU A 472 44.44 -15.77 3.85
C LEU A 472 43.56 -16.20 2.67
N GLU A 473 42.50 -16.96 2.91
CA GLU A 473 41.57 -17.37 1.85
C GLU A 473 40.84 -16.15 1.28
N LEU A 474 40.41 -15.23 2.15
CA LEU A 474 39.76 -13.99 1.72
C LEU A 474 40.71 -13.14 0.86
N LEU A 475 41.92 -12.87 1.33
CA LEU A 475 42.89 -11.99 0.67
C LEU A 475 43.46 -12.58 -0.63
N ASN A 476 43.76 -13.88 -0.64
CA ASN A 476 44.50 -14.49 -1.75
C ASN A 476 43.60 -15.19 -2.77
N VAL A 477 42.35 -15.52 -2.40
CA VAL A 477 41.44 -16.29 -3.27
C VAL A 477 40.14 -15.54 -3.52
N VAL A 478 39.37 -15.22 -2.48
CA VAL A 478 38.00 -14.68 -2.64
C VAL A 478 38.03 -13.27 -3.23
N ILE A 479 38.80 -12.35 -2.65
CA ILE A 479 38.91 -10.96 -3.11
C ILE A 479 39.40 -10.90 -4.57
N PRO A 480 40.51 -11.56 -4.97
CA PRO A 480 40.95 -11.58 -6.36
C PRO A 480 39.92 -12.20 -7.32
N ALA A 481 39.19 -13.24 -6.89
CA ALA A 481 38.16 -13.88 -7.70
C ALA A 481 36.97 -12.95 -7.97
N LEU A 482 36.54 -12.17 -6.97
CA LEU A 482 35.47 -11.18 -7.15
C LEU A 482 35.94 -10.01 -8.02
N GLN A 483 37.14 -9.48 -7.75
CA GLN A 483 37.70 -8.32 -8.48
C GLN A 483 37.88 -8.59 -9.97
N SER A 484 38.30 -9.80 -10.33
CA SER A 484 38.41 -10.25 -11.72
C SER A 484 37.06 -10.57 -12.39
N ASN A 485 35.95 -10.62 -11.63
CA ASN A 485 34.63 -11.08 -12.11
C ASN A 485 33.47 -10.17 -11.64
N GLY A 486 33.55 -8.90 -12.02
CA GLY A 486 32.44 -7.94 -11.89
C GLY A 486 32.54 -6.97 -10.72
N TYR A 487 33.54 -7.12 -9.86
CA TYR A 487 33.72 -6.28 -8.66
C TYR A 487 35.06 -5.52 -8.65
N PRO A 488 35.37 -4.71 -9.67
CA PRO A 488 36.68 -4.07 -9.79
C PRO A 488 36.97 -3.11 -8.63
N GLU A 489 38.23 -3.01 -8.24
CA GLU A 489 38.71 -2.11 -7.17
C GLU A 489 38.30 -0.65 -7.35
N SER A 490 38.19 -0.20 -8.61
CA SER A 490 37.76 1.16 -8.94
C SER A 490 36.32 1.49 -8.52
N LYS A 491 35.50 0.48 -8.19
CA LYS A 491 34.08 0.64 -7.81
C LYS A 491 33.75 0.01 -6.46
N TYR A 492 34.46 -1.04 -6.06
CA TYR A 492 34.20 -1.81 -4.85
C TYR A 492 35.40 -1.69 -3.91
N THR A 493 35.26 -0.76 -2.96
CA THR A 493 36.21 -0.48 -1.89
C THR A 493 36.34 -1.68 -0.95
N LEU A 494 37.55 -1.93 -0.48
CA LEU A 494 37.88 -2.98 0.46
C LEU A 494 38.36 -2.34 1.77
N ASP A 495 37.71 -2.70 2.87
CA ASP A 495 38.17 -2.38 4.22
C ASP A 495 38.96 -3.57 4.78
N LEU A 496 40.28 -3.39 4.88
CA LEU A 496 41.19 -4.39 5.41
C LEU A 496 40.96 -4.66 6.91
N GLY A 497 40.37 -3.72 7.65
CA GLY A 497 39.98 -3.92 9.05
C GLY A 497 38.80 -4.87 9.23
N ARG A 498 38.08 -5.18 8.15
CA ARG A 498 36.93 -6.10 8.14
C ARG A 498 37.22 -7.44 7.47
N VAL A 499 38.49 -7.69 7.10
CA VAL A 499 38.91 -8.97 6.52
C VAL A 499 39.08 -9.99 7.65
N GLY A 500 38.15 -10.94 7.74
CA GLY A 500 38.15 -11.96 8.78
C GLY A 500 36.72 -12.34 9.18
N ILE A 501 36.54 -12.84 10.41
CA ILE A 501 35.22 -13.30 10.86
C ILE A 501 34.21 -12.15 11.01
N VAL A 502 34.69 -10.92 11.26
CA VAL A 502 33.87 -9.69 11.34
C VAL A 502 33.07 -9.46 10.04
N ASN A 503 33.57 -9.94 8.90
CA ASN A 503 32.88 -9.81 7.61
C ASN A 503 31.53 -10.56 7.53
N PHE A 504 31.23 -11.44 8.49
CA PHE A 504 30.06 -12.34 8.46
C PHE A 504 29.10 -12.10 9.65
N GLU A 505 29.11 -10.90 10.23
CA GLU A 505 28.26 -10.53 11.38
C GLU A 505 26.77 -10.57 11.08
N ASN A 506 26.34 -10.16 9.88
CA ASN A 506 24.92 -10.20 9.53
C ASN A 506 24.43 -11.63 9.38
N ILE A 507 25.24 -12.53 8.81
CA ILE A 507 24.89 -13.96 8.77
C ILE A 507 24.75 -14.52 10.19
N ARG A 508 25.68 -14.22 11.09
CA ARG A 508 25.59 -14.65 12.49
C ARG A 508 24.34 -14.15 13.19
N GLU A 509 24.00 -12.88 13.00
CA GLU A 509 22.79 -12.30 13.60
C GLU A 509 21.52 -12.98 13.04
N LEU A 510 21.42 -13.08 11.71
CA LEU A 510 20.25 -13.66 11.04
C LEU A 510 20.09 -15.17 11.32
N THR A 511 21.16 -15.85 11.72
CA THR A 511 21.15 -17.29 11.99
C THR A 511 21.25 -17.64 13.48
N ARG A 512 21.21 -16.65 14.38
CA ARG A 512 21.34 -16.86 15.84
C ARG A 512 20.30 -17.81 16.42
N ASN A 513 19.09 -17.81 15.87
CA ASN A 513 17.98 -18.67 16.28
C ASN A 513 17.69 -19.80 15.27
N CYS A 514 18.62 -20.02 14.35
CA CYS A 514 18.80 -21.26 13.61
C CYS A 514 19.85 -22.11 14.37
#